data_AF-A0A3C0KYE6-F1
#
_entry.id   AF-A0A3C0KYE6-F1
#
_cell.length_a   1.000
_cell.length_b   1.000
_cell.length_c   1.000
_cell.angle_alpha   90.00
_cell.angle_beta   90.00
_cell.angle_gamma   90.00
#
_symmetry.space_group_name_H-M   'P 1'
#
loop_
_entity.id
_entity.type
_entity.pdbx_description
1 polymer ?
#
loop_
_entity_poly.entity_id
_entity_poly.type
_entity_poly.pdbx_seq_one_letter_code
_entity_poly.pdbx_strand_id
1 'polypeptide(L)'
;IVESRCAEIAQKVYTPAVHPREPFATSRERFVSPFYEREVALGGYFMEIKGWERAHGYRANEATLLAKYRDRVPAREHEWDSRHFWEVSNAEHLELSESVGMINLSHFAIYDIAGPDAESLLEYLSVARVGGPTPVGKGVYTHFLDENGGIKADLTIVRLDATSFRVICGGDTGHRDLVWIQRMAVARGADITLLNQTHRLATLGLWGPKARETLSKLMSSPDAISPENFPFATAKAFEVAGITVWAFRISYVGEQGFELYFDFDSGLDLWDQLFALGVVPIGVETYANSRRLEKSLRLQNADLETDFNLYEAGLARSVVKKAAFHGKSAYLAQRGLDQQTSYLCTLVMLANEDA
;
A
#
# COMPACT_ATOMS: atom_id res chain seq x y z
N ILE A 1 22.88 6.53 -12.51
CA ILE A 1 22.03 5.53 -11.79
C ILE A 1 22.38 4.11 -12.19
N VAL A 2 22.16 3.70 -13.45
CA VAL A 2 22.44 2.31 -13.89
C VAL A 2 23.88 1.91 -13.56
N GLU A 3 24.85 2.72 -13.98
CA GLU A 3 26.27 2.49 -13.68
C GLU A 3 26.57 2.37 -12.18
N SER A 4 26.07 3.29 -11.35
CA SER A 4 26.34 3.25 -9.90
C SER A 4 25.73 2.02 -9.22
N ARG A 5 24.49 1.66 -9.60
CA ARG A 5 23.80 0.47 -9.06
C ARG A 5 24.51 -0.81 -9.50
N CYS A 6 24.92 -0.92 -10.76
CA CYS A 6 25.71 -2.05 -11.24
C CYS A 6 27.04 -2.17 -10.51
N ALA A 7 27.76 -1.06 -10.31
CA ALA A 7 29.02 -1.06 -9.57
C ALA A 7 28.83 -1.51 -8.11
N GLU A 8 27.81 -1.00 -7.41
CA GLU A 8 27.50 -1.38 -6.03
C GLU A 8 27.12 -2.86 -5.91
N ILE A 9 26.30 -3.38 -6.84
CA ILE A 9 25.94 -4.82 -6.87
C ILE A 9 27.18 -5.67 -7.12
N ALA A 10 28.04 -5.28 -8.08
CA ALA A 10 29.25 -6.02 -8.40
C ALA A 10 30.20 -6.14 -7.20
N GLN A 11 30.31 -5.10 -6.37
CA GLN A 11 31.09 -5.13 -5.12
C GLN A 11 30.52 -6.10 -4.08
N LYS A 12 29.21 -6.36 -4.13
CA LYS A 12 28.46 -7.19 -3.19
C LYS A 12 28.28 -8.65 -3.64
N VAL A 13 28.84 -9.05 -4.79
CA VAL A 13 28.59 -10.37 -5.42
C VAL A 13 29.02 -11.55 -4.55
N TYR A 14 30.14 -11.47 -3.84
CA TYR A 14 30.66 -12.62 -3.06
C TYR A 14 31.01 -12.32 -1.61
N THR A 15 31.33 -11.08 -1.24
CA THR A 15 31.78 -10.75 0.13
C THR A 15 31.60 -9.25 0.39
N PRO A 16 31.09 -8.82 1.56
CA PRO A 16 30.60 -9.62 2.69
C PRO A 16 29.21 -10.23 2.43
N ALA A 17 28.73 -11.07 3.36
CA ALA A 17 27.33 -11.49 3.38
C ALA A 17 26.43 -10.24 3.46
N VAL A 18 25.51 -10.11 2.50
CA VAL A 18 24.60 -8.98 2.39
C VAL A 18 23.27 -9.34 3.02
N HIS A 19 22.78 -8.48 3.90
CA HIS A 19 21.48 -8.68 4.52
C HIS A 19 20.35 -8.56 3.47
N PRO A 20 19.28 -9.38 3.51
CA PRO A 20 18.19 -9.29 2.53
C PRO A 20 17.51 -7.92 2.48
N ARG A 21 17.55 -7.19 3.60
CA ARG A 21 17.03 -5.81 3.72
C ARG A 21 18.11 -4.74 3.56
N GLU A 22 19.31 -5.08 3.08
CA GLU A 22 20.38 -4.11 2.86
C GLU A 22 19.93 -3.06 1.84
N PRO A 23 19.79 -1.78 2.24
CA PRO A 23 19.41 -0.75 1.31
C PRO A 23 20.56 -0.47 0.36
N PHE A 24 20.24 0.06 -0.80
CA PHE A 24 21.27 0.61 -1.65
C PHE A 24 21.89 1.87 -1.02
N ALA A 25 23.21 2.00 -1.16
CA ALA A 25 23.95 3.18 -0.69
C ALA A 25 24.03 4.28 -1.75
N THR A 26 24.09 3.92 -3.04
CA THR A 26 24.18 4.88 -4.15
C THR A 26 22.81 5.35 -4.63
N SER A 27 22.75 6.36 -5.51
CA SER A 27 21.52 6.77 -6.23
C SER A 27 20.25 6.90 -5.38
N ARG A 28 20.38 7.43 -4.16
CA ARG A 28 19.30 7.73 -3.21
C ARG A 28 18.57 9.03 -3.58
N GLU A 29 17.46 9.29 -2.90
CA GLU A 29 16.71 10.56 -3.00
C GLU A 29 16.25 10.90 -4.42
N ARG A 30 16.00 9.87 -5.24
CA ARG A 30 15.49 10.08 -6.60
C ARG A 30 14.08 10.66 -6.57
N PHE A 31 13.26 10.14 -5.66
CA PHE A 31 11.93 10.63 -5.37
C PHE A 31 11.78 10.73 -3.86
N VAL A 32 11.26 11.85 -3.41
CA VAL A 32 10.98 12.14 -2.01
C VAL A 32 9.53 12.60 -1.90
N SER A 33 8.89 12.35 -0.75
CA SER A 33 7.54 12.82 -0.48
C SER A 33 7.53 14.34 -0.22
N PRO A 34 6.36 15.00 -0.21
CA PRO A 34 6.28 16.40 0.25
C PRO A 34 6.67 16.56 1.72
N PHE A 35 6.62 15.48 2.51
CA PHE A 35 6.91 15.48 3.94
C PHE A 35 8.37 15.17 4.26
N TYR A 36 9.19 14.89 3.24
CA TYR A 36 10.54 14.34 3.43
C TYR A 36 11.40 15.18 4.37
N GLU A 37 11.35 16.51 4.27
CA GLU A 37 12.08 17.39 5.19
C GLU A 37 11.62 17.25 6.65
N ARG A 38 10.33 17.03 6.89
CA ARG A 38 9.78 16.76 8.24
C ARG A 38 10.19 15.38 8.71
N GLU A 39 10.11 14.38 7.85
CA GLU A 39 10.56 13.01 8.15
C GLU A 39 12.06 12.99 8.52
N VAL A 40 12.90 13.75 7.80
CA VAL A 40 14.32 13.95 8.12
C VAL A 40 14.51 14.66 9.46
N ALA A 41 13.77 15.75 9.72
CA ALA A 41 13.85 16.48 10.99
C ALA A 41 13.46 15.62 12.20
N LEU A 42 12.56 14.66 12.01
CA LEU A 42 12.16 13.67 13.02
C LEU A 42 13.16 12.50 13.16
N GLY A 43 14.25 12.51 12.39
CA GLY A 43 15.25 11.45 12.37
C GLY A 43 14.71 10.16 11.75
N GLY A 44 14.02 10.27 10.62
CA GLY A 44 13.48 9.15 9.87
C GLY A 44 14.56 8.13 9.48
N TYR A 45 14.27 6.86 9.71
CA TYR A 45 15.14 5.75 9.32
C TYR A 45 14.83 5.32 7.88
N PHE A 46 15.54 5.89 6.91
CA PHE A 46 15.19 5.76 5.50
C PHE A 46 15.78 4.52 4.80
N MET A 47 14.91 3.77 4.12
CA MET A 47 15.27 2.84 3.05
C MET A 47 14.61 3.24 1.73
N GLU A 48 15.10 2.68 0.63
CA GLU A 48 14.67 3.06 -0.72
C GLU A 48 13.88 1.92 -1.41
N ILE A 49 12.81 2.28 -2.12
CA ILE A 49 12.12 1.38 -3.04
C ILE A 49 11.73 2.09 -4.34
N LYS A 50 12.16 1.56 -5.49
CA LYS A 50 11.91 2.14 -6.83
C LYS A 50 12.24 3.65 -6.95
N GLY A 51 13.22 4.11 -6.21
CA GLY A 51 13.71 5.48 -6.14
C GLY A 51 13.10 6.32 -5.02
N TRP A 52 12.06 5.83 -4.33
CA TRP A 52 11.40 6.54 -3.24
C TRP A 52 12.10 6.33 -1.90
N GLU A 53 12.37 7.42 -1.20
CA GLU A 53 12.78 7.38 0.21
C GLU A 53 11.59 7.09 1.12
N ARG A 54 11.72 6.11 2.02
CA ARG A 54 10.67 5.70 2.97
C ARG A 54 11.24 5.58 4.37
N ALA A 55 10.71 6.37 5.30
CA ALA A 55 11.02 6.22 6.72
C ALA A 55 10.37 4.93 7.26
N HIS A 56 11.18 4.04 7.84
CA HIS A 56 10.71 2.80 8.48
C HIS A 56 10.36 2.99 9.96
N GLY A 57 10.78 4.10 10.55
CA GLY A 57 10.44 4.57 11.89
C GLY A 57 11.09 5.93 12.10
N TYR A 58 10.77 6.60 13.21
CA TYR A 58 11.30 7.93 13.52
C TYR A 58 12.05 7.94 14.83
N ARG A 59 13.30 8.40 14.82
CA ARG A 59 14.12 8.53 16.04
C ARG A 59 13.46 9.40 17.11
N ALA A 60 12.73 10.44 16.71
CA ALA A 60 11.99 11.30 17.64
C ALA A 60 10.99 10.53 18.54
N ASN A 61 10.49 9.38 18.07
CA ASN A 61 9.57 8.53 18.82
C ASN A 61 10.27 7.63 19.86
N GLU A 62 11.60 7.53 19.86
CA GLU A 62 12.33 6.68 20.81
C GLU A 62 12.24 7.20 22.25
N ALA A 63 12.46 8.50 22.45
CA ALA A 63 12.41 9.11 23.77
C ALA A 63 10.99 9.14 24.38
N THR A 64 9.96 8.94 23.56
CA THR A 64 8.56 9.04 23.97
C THR A 64 7.85 7.68 23.91
N LEU A 65 7.61 7.15 22.72
CA LEU A 65 6.85 5.92 22.50
C LEU A 65 7.62 4.68 22.91
N LEU A 66 8.90 4.58 22.55
CA LEU A 66 9.69 3.40 22.92
C LEU A 66 9.87 3.31 24.44
N ALA A 67 10.04 4.44 25.12
CA ALA A 67 10.01 4.51 26.58
C ALA A 67 8.63 4.11 27.15
N LYS A 68 7.54 4.65 26.58
CA LYS A 68 6.14 4.34 26.99
C LYS A 68 5.81 2.85 26.88
N TYR A 69 6.29 2.18 25.82
CA TYR A 69 5.95 0.80 25.50
C TYR A 69 7.07 -0.20 25.74
N ARG A 70 8.11 0.18 26.50
CA ARG A 70 9.32 -0.63 26.67
C ARG A 70 9.04 -2.07 27.09
N ASP A 71 8.11 -2.28 28.02
CA ASP A 71 7.74 -3.60 28.55
C ASP A 71 6.98 -4.48 27.55
N ARG A 72 6.51 -3.92 26.43
CA ARG A 72 5.74 -4.62 25.39
C ARG A 72 6.50 -4.78 24.08
N VAL A 73 7.64 -4.11 23.93
CA VAL A 73 8.47 -4.20 22.74
C VAL A 73 9.56 -5.24 23.00
N PRO A 74 9.65 -6.31 22.20
CA PRO A 74 10.73 -7.29 22.34
C PRO A 74 12.04 -6.74 21.78
N ALA A 75 13.14 -7.04 22.48
CA ALA A 75 14.49 -6.79 21.97
C ALA A 75 14.86 -7.84 20.91
N ARG A 76 15.54 -7.40 19.84
CA ARG A 76 16.19 -8.29 18.87
C ARG A 76 17.67 -8.38 19.21
N GLU A 77 18.06 -9.43 19.92
CA GLU A 77 19.42 -9.56 20.49
C GLU A 77 20.48 -9.89 19.44
N HIS A 78 20.09 -10.54 18.35
CA HIS A 78 21.02 -10.95 17.30
C HIS A 78 21.22 -9.83 16.27
N GLU A 79 22.47 -9.61 15.92
CA GLU A 79 22.88 -8.57 14.95
C GLU A 79 22.15 -8.74 13.61
N TRP A 80 22.03 -9.98 13.11
CA TRP A 80 21.37 -10.24 11.83
C TRP A 80 19.88 -9.88 11.84
N ASP A 81 19.15 -10.18 12.91
CA ASP A 81 17.71 -9.89 13.03
C ASP A 81 17.43 -8.40 13.32
N SER A 82 18.35 -7.71 13.99
CA SER A 82 18.25 -6.28 14.29
C SER A 82 18.74 -5.38 13.15
N ARG A 83 19.48 -5.90 12.17
CA ARG A 83 19.99 -5.11 11.04
C ARG A 83 18.86 -4.62 10.14
N HIS A 84 18.84 -3.31 9.87
CA HIS A 84 17.80 -2.63 9.05
C HIS A 84 16.38 -2.82 9.58
N PHE A 85 16.29 -2.99 10.90
CA PHE A 85 15.08 -2.95 11.69
C PHE A 85 15.27 -1.95 12.83
N TRP A 86 14.26 -1.12 13.09
CA TRP A 86 14.31 -0.14 14.16
C TRP A 86 13.23 -0.45 15.17
N GLU A 87 13.67 -0.65 16.41
CA GLU A 87 12.80 -1.08 17.50
C GLU A 87 11.63 -0.13 17.76
N VAL A 88 11.84 1.16 17.48
CA VAL A 88 10.81 2.19 17.58
C VAL A 88 9.57 1.89 16.72
N SER A 89 9.72 1.16 15.60
CA SER A 89 8.59 0.75 14.74
C SER A 89 7.57 -0.14 15.46
N ASN A 90 8.00 -0.90 16.48
CA ASN A 90 7.09 -1.67 17.34
C ASN A 90 6.35 -0.76 18.33
N ALA A 91 7.02 0.26 18.88
CA ALA A 91 6.35 1.24 19.73
C ALA A 91 5.34 2.08 18.95
N GLU A 92 5.69 2.46 17.71
CA GLU A 92 4.81 3.11 16.74
C GLU A 92 3.57 2.24 16.41
N HIS A 93 3.76 0.94 16.21
CA HIS A 93 2.64 0.00 16.06
C HIS A 93 1.67 0.06 17.25
N LEU A 94 2.19 0.04 18.47
CA LEU A 94 1.37 0.06 19.67
C LEU A 94 0.63 1.38 19.84
N GLU A 95 1.28 2.51 19.55
CA GLU A 95 0.64 3.83 19.56
C GLU A 95 -0.48 3.93 18.52
N LEU A 96 -0.27 3.41 17.31
CA LEU A 96 -1.29 3.37 16.26
C LEU A 96 -2.56 2.63 16.70
N SER A 97 -2.40 1.59 17.53
CA SER A 97 -3.51 0.79 18.07
C SER A 97 -4.32 1.53 19.14
N GLU A 98 -3.67 2.43 19.89
CA GLU A 98 -4.28 3.13 21.03
C GLU A 98 -4.76 4.55 20.67
N SER A 99 -4.31 5.10 19.53
CA SER A 99 -4.43 6.53 19.24
C SER A 99 -4.71 6.81 17.76
N VAL A 100 -3.93 7.69 17.13
CA VAL A 100 -3.97 8.00 15.70
C VAL A 100 -2.55 8.22 15.20
N GLY A 101 -2.23 7.62 14.06
CA GLY A 101 -0.96 7.79 13.39
C GLY A 101 -1.13 8.19 11.93
N MET A 102 -0.12 8.88 11.40
CA MET A 102 0.01 9.19 9.98
C MET A 102 1.20 8.45 9.36
N ILE A 103 0.96 7.83 8.21
CA ILE A 103 1.95 7.02 7.49
C ILE A 103 2.10 7.58 6.09
N ASN A 104 3.33 7.90 5.69
CA ASN A 104 3.63 8.38 4.34
C ASN A 104 3.48 7.23 3.31
N LEU A 105 2.52 7.37 2.40
CA LEU A 105 2.20 6.42 1.33
C LEU A 105 2.40 7.02 -0.07
N SER A 106 3.10 8.15 -0.18
CA SER A 106 3.31 8.86 -1.45
C SER A 106 4.09 8.05 -2.50
N HIS A 107 4.62 6.89 -2.10
CA HIS A 107 5.30 5.94 -2.95
C HIS A 107 4.36 5.01 -3.73
N PHE A 108 3.04 5.05 -3.49
CA PHE A 108 2.09 4.30 -4.32
C PHE A 108 2.16 4.74 -5.78
N ALA A 109 2.04 3.76 -6.68
CA ALA A 109 1.87 4.06 -8.08
C ALA A 109 0.38 4.24 -8.38
N ILE A 110 0.03 5.39 -8.94
CA ILE A 110 -1.36 5.79 -9.13
C ILE A 110 -1.58 6.11 -10.60
N TYR A 111 -2.57 5.46 -11.20
CA TYR A 111 -2.93 5.63 -12.61
C TYR A 111 -4.40 5.95 -12.75
N ASP A 112 -4.72 7.09 -13.36
CA ASP A 112 -6.08 7.40 -13.79
C ASP A 112 -6.26 6.89 -15.23
N ILE A 113 -7.25 6.03 -15.42
CA ILE A 113 -7.59 5.41 -16.71
C ILE A 113 -8.98 5.88 -17.09
N ALA A 114 -9.08 6.56 -18.22
CA ALA A 114 -10.31 7.14 -18.73
C ALA A 114 -10.52 6.79 -20.21
N GLY A 115 -11.71 7.05 -20.73
CA GLY A 115 -12.05 6.84 -22.12
C GLY A 115 -13.19 5.83 -22.32
N PRO A 116 -13.69 5.68 -23.56
CA PRO A 116 -14.86 4.86 -23.85
C PRO A 116 -14.64 3.37 -23.50
N ASP A 117 -13.40 2.87 -23.61
CA ASP A 117 -13.10 1.46 -23.33
C ASP A 117 -12.51 1.21 -21.94
N ALA A 118 -12.39 2.23 -21.09
CA ALA A 118 -11.77 2.10 -19.76
C ALA A 118 -12.49 1.06 -18.88
N GLU A 119 -13.82 1.12 -18.82
CA GLU A 119 -14.61 0.15 -18.04
C GLU A 119 -14.45 -1.27 -18.60
N SER A 120 -14.55 -1.44 -19.93
CA SER A 120 -14.43 -2.74 -20.60
C SER A 120 -13.07 -3.38 -20.38
N LEU A 121 -11.99 -2.60 -20.49
CA LEU A 121 -10.63 -3.06 -20.26
C LEU A 121 -10.43 -3.47 -18.80
N LEU A 122 -10.82 -2.61 -17.84
CA LEU A 122 -10.61 -2.89 -16.42
C LEU A 122 -11.52 -4.03 -15.91
N GLU A 123 -12.73 -4.17 -16.44
CA GLU A 123 -13.54 -5.37 -16.21
C GLU A 123 -12.86 -6.63 -16.75
N TYR A 124 -12.23 -6.56 -17.92
CA TYR A 124 -11.54 -7.73 -18.48
C TYR A 124 -10.26 -8.09 -17.69
N LEU A 125 -9.54 -7.11 -17.15
CA LEU A 125 -8.34 -7.39 -16.35
C LEU A 125 -8.66 -7.90 -14.96
N SER A 126 -9.74 -7.39 -14.36
CA SER A 126 -10.08 -7.64 -12.97
C SER A 126 -10.83 -8.95 -12.76
N VAL A 127 -10.41 -9.74 -11.78
CA VAL A 127 -11.21 -10.87 -11.28
C VAL A 127 -12.49 -10.37 -10.59
N ALA A 128 -12.39 -9.28 -9.82
CA ALA A 128 -13.55 -8.62 -9.23
C ALA A 128 -14.33 -7.80 -10.27
N ARG A 129 -15.57 -7.42 -9.91
CA ARG A 129 -16.36 -6.47 -10.68
C ARG A 129 -16.03 -5.06 -10.19
N VAL A 130 -15.56 -4.21 -11.10
CA VAL A 130 -15.12 -2.83 -10.93
C VAL A 130 -16.00 -1.84 -11.71
N GLY A 131 -16.66 -2.30 -12.78
CA GLY A 131 -17.59 -1.55 -13.63
C GLY A 131 -19.06 -1.93 -13.43
N GLY A 132 -19.91 -1.60 -14.41
CA GLY A 132 -21.33 -1.92 -14.44
C GLY A 132 -22.09 -1.37 -13.23
N PRO A 133 -22.66 -2.23 -12.35
CA PRO A 133 -23.41 -1.78 -11.16
C PRO A 133 -22.52 -1.28 -10.01
N THR A 134 -21.19 -1.30 -10.17
CA THR A 134 -20.27 -0.79 -9.15
C THR A 134 -20.45 0.73 -9.03
N PRO A 135 -20.82 1.27 -7.86
CA PRO A 135 -21.08 2.70 -7.72
C PRO A 135 -19.84 3.55 -7.95
N VAL A 136 -20.05 4.77 -8.43
CA VAL A 136 -19.01 5.81 -8.41
C VAL A 136 -18.55 6.03 -6.97
N GLY A 137 -17.25 6.20 -6.79
CA GLY A 137 -16.57 6.27 -5.50
C GLY A 137 -16.33 4.91 -4.85
N LYS A 138 -16.82 3.78 -5.38
CA LYS A 138 -16.55 2.47 -4.78
C LYS A 138 -15.14 1.99 -5.12
N GLY A 139 -14.35 1.69 -4.09
CA GLY A 139 -13.07 1.00 -4.23
C GLY A 139 -13.23 -0.51 -4.21
N VAL A 140 -12.52 -1.18 -5.11
CA VAL A 140 -12.57 -2.64 -5.29
C VAL A 140 -11.14 -3.18 -5.29
N TYR A 141 -10.84 -3.94 -4.24
CA TYR A 141 -9.66 -4.79 -4.18
C TYR A 141 -9.82 -5.98 -5.14
N THR A 142 -8.88 -6.11 -6.07
CA THR A 142 -8.94 -7.08 -7.16
C THR A 142 -7.55 -7.50 -7.62
N HIS A 143 -7.52 -8.59 -8.38
CA HIS A 143 -6.31 -9.15 -8.95
C HIS A 143 -6.39 -9.13 -10.48
N PHE A 144 -5.23 -9.03 -11.11
CA PHE A 144 -5.04 -9.39 -12.51
C PHE A 144 -4.39 -10.77 -12.56
N LEU A 145 -4.90 -11.64 -13.43
CA LEU A 145 -4.33 -12.96 -13.66
C LEU A 145 -3.62 -12.99 -15.01
N ASP A 146 -2.77 -13.99 -15.24
CA ASP A 146 -2.34 -14.41 -16.58
C ASP A 146 -3.21 -15.52 -17.16
N GLU A 147 -2.86 -16.01 -18.35
CA GLU A 147 -3.57 -17.08 -19.05
C GLU A 147 -3.64 -18.40 -18.25
N ASN A 148 -2.69 -18.63 -17.34
CA ASN A 148 -2.60 -19.81 -16.49
C ASN A 148 -3.27 -19.60 -15.13
N GLY A 149 -3.88 -18.44 -14.89
CA GLY A 149 -4.56 -18.12 -13.64
C GLY A 149 -3.61 -17.71 -12.49
N GLY A 150 -2.34 -17.47 -12.80
CA GLY A 150 -1.33 -16.98 -11.85
C GLY A 150 -1.51 -15.49 -11.54
N ILE A 151 -1.16 -15.07 -10.33
CA ILE A 151 -1.41 -13.70 -9.84
C ILE A 151 -0.38 -12.72 -10.42
N LYS A 152 -0.78 -11.87 -11.36
CA LYS A 152 0.08 -10.83 -11.96
C LYS A 152 0.07 -9.51 -11.24
N ALA A 153 -1.06 -9.16 -10.63
CA ALA A 153 -1.17 -7.94 -9.84
C ALA A 153 -2.18 -8.11 -8.73
N ASP A 154 -1.93 -7.39 -7.65
CA ASP A 154 -2.84 -7.16 -6.56
C ASP A 154 -2.93 -5.65 -6.31
N LEU A 155 -4.13 -5.08 -6.46
CA LEU A 155 -4.33 -3.63 -6.51
C LEU A 155 -5.77 -3.24 -6.16
N THR A 156 -5.96 -1.94 -5.95
CA THR A 156 -7.31 -1.38 -5.76
C THR A 156 -7.70 -0.51 -6.94
N ILE A 157 -8.92 -0.74 -7.46
CA ILE A 157 -9.53 0.09 -8.50
C ILE A 157 -10.70 0.86 -7.89
N VAL A 158 -10.70 2.17 -8.04
CA VAL A 158 -11.80 3.03 -7.63
C VAL A 158 -12.46 3.64 -8.86
N ARG A 159 -13.77 3.48 -8.97
CA ARG A 159 -14.55 4.12 -10.04
C ARG A 159 -14.71 5.60 -9.74
N LEU A 160 -14.12 6.49 -10.55
CA LEU A 160 -14.16 7.93 -10.33
C LEU A 160 -15.41 8.58 -10.94
N ASP A 161 -15.81 8.12 -12.12
CA ASP A 161 -17.07 8.51 -12.77
C ASP A 161 -17.59 7.39 -13.69
N ALA A 162 -18.45 7.72 -14.67
CA ALA A 162 -19.00 6.77 -15.61
C ALA A 162 -17.95 6.12 -16.53
N THR A 163 -16.87 6.85 -16.82
CA THR A 163 -15.85 6.56 -17.85
C THR A 163 -14.41 6.64 -17.34
N SER A 164 -14.19 6.93 -16.06
CA SER A 164 -12.86 7.05 -15.47
C SER A 164 -12.71 6.26 -14.16
N PHE A 165 -11.50 5.73 -13.97
CA PHE A 165 -11.12 4.88 -12.86
C PHE A 165 -9.74 5.26 -12.36
N ARG A 166 -9.52 5.15 -11.06
CA ARG A 166 -8.19 5.26 -10.43
C ARG A 166 -7.72 3.88 -10.04
N VAL A 167 -6.55 3.48 -10.54
CA VAL A 167 -5.86 2.25 -10.18
C VAL A 167 -4.72 2.60 -9.22
N ILE A 168 -4.77 2.04 -8.01
CA ILE A 168 -3.78 2.24 -6.95
C ILE A 168 -3.01 0.93 -6.80
N CYS A 169 -1.72 1.00 -7.09
CA CYS A 169 -0.78 -0.11 -7.06
C CYS A 169 0.24 0.06 -5.92
N GLY A 170 0.85 -1.05 -5.51
CA GLY A 170 2.01 -1.02 -4.62
C GLY A 170 3.17 -0.23 -5.23
N GLY A 171 3.97 0.41 -4.37
CA GLY A 171 5.08 1.25 -4.84
C GLY A 171 6.17 0.48 -5.60
N ASP A 172 6.34 -0.80 -5.30
CA ASP A 172 7.30 -1.68 -5.98
C ASP A 172 6.74 -2.38 -7.23
N THR A 173 5.41 -2.54 -7.31
CA THR A 173 4.71 -3.25 -8.39
C THR A 173 4.23 -2.32 -9.49
N GLY A 174 4.09 -1.03 -9.20
CA GLY A 174 3.43 -0.05 -10.06
C GLY A 174 3.81 -0.08 -11.53
N HIS A 175 5.11 -0.16 -11.85
CA HIS A 175 5.56 -0.19 -13.24
C HIS A 175 5.17 -1.49 -13.96
N ARG A 176 5.23 -2.64 -13.27
CA ARG A 176 4.81 -3.94 -13.82
C ARG A 176 3.32 -3.92 -14.13
N ASP A 177 2.51 -3.40 -13.21
CA ASP A 177 1.06 -3.34 -13.34
C ASP A 177 0.67 -2.37 -14.48
N LEU A 178 1.36 -1.23 -14.62
CA LEU A 178 1.21 -0.31 -15.75
C LEU A 178 1.49 -0.98 -17.10
N VAL A 179 2.63 -1.66 -17.23
CA VAL A 179 3.01 -2.35 -18.47
C VAL A 179 1.97 -3.42 -18.83
N TRP A 180 1.43 -4.13 -17.84
CA TRP A 180 0.38 -5.11 -18.07
C TRP A 180 -0.89 -4.46 -18.63
N ILE A 181 -1.36 -3.36 -18.03
CA ILE A 181 -2.53 -2.61 -18.50
C ILE A 181 -2.32 -2.11 -19.93
N GLN A 182 -1.16 -1.51 -20.23
CA GLN A 182 -0.84 -1.00 -21.56
C GLN A 182 -0.81 -2.11 -22.62
N ARG A 183 -0.17 -3.25 -22.32
CA ARG A 183 -0.14 -4.40 -23.24
C ARG A 183 -1.53 -4.93 -23.51
N MET A 184 -2.38 -5.00 -22.50
CA MET A 184 -3.74 -5.48 -22.64
C MET A 184 -4.64 -4.49 -23.39
N ALA A 185 -4.43 -3.19 -23.20
CA ALA A 185 -5.10 -2.17 -24.00
C ALA A 185 -4.75 -2.32 -25.49
N VAL A 186 -3.46 -2.45 -25.83
CA VAL A 186 -2.98 -2.68 -27.20
C VAL A 186 -3.55 -3.98 -27.78
N ALA A 187 -3.44 -5.09 -27.05
CA ALA A 187 -3.93 -6.39 -27.49
C ALA A 187 -5.45 -6.41 -27.76
N ARG A 188 -6.21 -5.53 -27.09
CA ARG A 188 -7.66 -5.40 -27.26
C ARG A 188 -8.08 -4.27 -28.18
N GLY A 189 -7.13 -3.48 -28.70
CA GLY A 189 -7.43 -2.27 -29.47
C GLY A 189 -8.28 -1.27 -28.70
N ALA A 190 -8.11 -1.19 -27.38
CA ALA A 190 -8.94 -0.37 -26.50
C ALA A 190 -8.57 1.12 -26.59
N ASP A 191 -9.55 1.98 -26.79
CA ASP A 191 -9.40 3.44 -26.74
C ASP A 191 -9.48 3.94 -25.29
N ILE A 192 -8.30 4.18 -24.71
CA ILE A 192 -8.13 4.68 -23.35
C ILE A 192 -7.10 5.81 -23.31
N THR A 193 -7.29 6.70 -22.33
CA THR A 193 -6.25 7.62 -21.85
C THR A 193 -5.73 7.10 -20.52
N LEU A 194 -4.41 7.02 -20.37
CA LEU A 194 -3.76 6.66 -19.12
C LEU A 194 -2.92 7.84 -18.63
N LEU A 195 -3.25 8.34 -17.44
CA LEU A 195 -2.52 9.40 -16.76
C LEU A 195 -1.81 8.85 -15.54
N ASN A 196 -0.48 8.99 -15.51
CA ASN A 196 0.31 8.65 -14.32
C ASN A 196 0.26 9.79 -13.30
N GLN A 197 -0.36 9.53 -12.16
CA GLN A 197 -0.56 10.47 -11.06
C GLN A 197 0.46 10.29 -9.93
N THR A 198 1.34 9.29 -10.01
CA THR A 198 2.30 8.91 -8.95
C THR A 198 3.14 10.06 -8.41
N HIS A 199 3.51 11.04 -9.24
CA HIS A 199 4.30 12.21 -8.82
C HIS A 199 3.47 13.49 -8.73
N ARG A 200 2.18 13.42 -9.01
CA ARG A 200 1.23 14.55 -8.92
C ARG A 200 0.41 14.50 -7.65
N LEU A 201 0.16 13.30 -7.15
CA LEU A 201 -0.54 13.08 -5.89
C LEU A 201 0.44 12.63 -4.83
N ALA A 202 0.30 13.19 -3.64
CA ALA A 202 0.84 12.61 -2.43
C ALA A 202 -0.26 11.82 -1.71
N THR A 203 0.16 10.84 -0.91
CA THR A 203 -0.76 9.98 -0.16
C THR A 203 -0.30 9.88 1.29
N LEU A 204 -1.23 10.13 2.20
CA LEU A 204 -1.02 9.99 3.65
C LEU A 204 -2.08 9.05 4.22
N GLY A 205 -1.65 7.94 4.82
CA GLY A 205 -2.55 7.07 5.58
C GLY A 205 -2.77 7.63 6.98
N LEU A 206 -4.02 7.89 7.36
CA LEU A 206 -4.41 8.33 8.69
C LEU A 206 -5.26 7.25 9.35
N TRP A 207 -4.71 6.55 10.33
CA TRP A 207 -5.36 5.37 10.94
C TRP A 207 -5.24 5.36 12.46
N GLY A 208 -6.13 4.59 13.08
CA GLY A 208 -6.22 4.40 14.53
C GLY A 208 -7.62 4.73 15.06
N PRO A 209 -7.96 4.31 16.29
CA PRO A 209 -9.27 4.56 16.90
C PRO A 209 -9.68 6.04 16.89
N LYS A 210 -8.72 6.97 16.94
CA LYS A 210 -8.98 8.43 16.95
C LYS A 210 -8.95 9.08 15.56
N ALA A 211 -8.67 8.34 14.49
CA ALA A 211 -8.44 8.91 13.14
C ALA A 211 -9.60 9.77 12.63
N ARG A 212 -10.85 9.31 12.79
CA ARG A 212 -12.03 10.08 12.37
C ARG A 212 -12.21 11.36 13.18
N GLU A 213 -12.09 11.26 14.49
CA GLU A 213 -12.23 12.41 15.41
C GLU A 213 -11.15 13.46 15.15
N THR A 214 -9.93 13.03 14.83
CA THR A 214 -8.85 13.96 14.51
C THR A 214 -9.04 14.61 13.14
N LEU A 215 -9.39 13.82 12.11
CA LEU A 215 -9.61 14.37 10.76
C LEU A 215 -10.77 15.37 10.76
N SER A 216 -11.84 15.10 11.52
CA SER A 216 -13.02 15.96 11.55
C SER A 216 -12.74 17.37 12.09
N LYS A 217 -11.71 17.54 12.94
CA LYS A 217 -11.27 18.85 13.44
C LYS A 217 -10.72 19.76 12.35
N LEU A 218 -10.28 19.18 11.23
CA LEU A 218 -9.74 19.90 10.07
C LEU A 218 -10.79 20.09 8.95
N MET A 219 -12.03 19.64 9.15
CA MET A 219 -13.08 19.67 8.13
C MET A 219 -14.12 20.74 8.41
N SER A 220 -14.62 21.38 7.34
CA SER A 220 -15.78 22.27 7.43
C SER A 220 -17.10 21.52 7.66
N SER A 221 -17.17 20.25 7.24
CA SER A 221 -18.35 19.38 7.38
C SER A 221 -17.99 18.03 8.02
N PRO A 222 -17.73 17.98 9.35
CA PRO A 222 -17.34 16.78 10.10
C PRO A 222 -18.21 15.54 9.87
N ASP A 223 -19.53 15.72 9.81
CA ASP A 223 -20.48 14.59 9.68
C ASP A 223 -20.37 13.87 8.33
N ALA A 224 -19.71 14.47 7.35
CA ALA A 224 -19.55 13.88 6.01
C ALA A 224 -18.68 12.60 6.02
N ILE A 225 -17.87 12.39 7.06
CA ILE A 225 -17.04 11.18 7.23
C ILE A 225 -17.59 10.22 8.30
N SER A 226 -18.86 10.39 8.70
CA SER A 226 -19.54 9.43 9.58
C SER A 226 -19.63 8.04 8.91
N PRO A 227 -19.75 6.95 9.69
CA PRO A 227 -19.90 5.61 9.12
C PRO A 227 -21.05 5.47 8.12
N GLU A 228 -22.14 6.20 8.34
CA GLU A 228 -23.36 6.22 7.53
C GLU A 228 -23.16 6.99 6.22
N ASN A 229 -22.50 8.14 6.30
CA ASN A 229 -22.30 9.04 5.14
C ASN A 229 -21.10 8.64 4.28
N PHE A 230 -20.12 7.95 4.87
CA PHE A 230 -18.91 7.53 4.18
C PHE A 230 -18.59 6.06 4.46
N PRO A 231 -19.30 5.10 3.83
CA PRO A 231 -19.16 3.67 4.07
C PRO A 231 -17.77 3.12 3.74
N PHE A 232 -17.44 1.95 4.30
CA PHE A 232 -16.15 1.30 4.03
C PHE A 232 -15.93 0.98 2.54
N ALA A 233 -14.67 1.09 2.10
CA ALA A 233 -14.23 0.96 0.72
C ALA A 233 -15.00 1.89 -0.23
N THR A 234 -15.22 3.14 0.20
CA THR A 234 -15.68 4.23 -0.66
C THR A 234 -14.70 5.39 -0.59
N ALA A 235 -14.60 6.15 -1.68
CA ALA A 235 -13.73 7.31 -1.83
C ALA A 235 -14.52 8.52 -2.30
N LYS A 236 -14.18 9.70 -1.78
CA LYS A 236 -14.84 10.96 -2.07
C LYS A 236 -13.90 12.13 -1.79
N ALA A 237 -14.10 13.23 -2.51
CA ALA A 237 -13.41 14.49 -2.22
C ALA A 237 -14.05 15.23 -1.04
N PHE A 238 -13.22 15.75 -0.15
CA PHE A 238 -13.61 16.58 0.97
C PHE A 238 -12.66 17.78 1.09
N GLU A 239 -13.15 18.86 1.67
CA GLU A 239 -12.29 19.97 2.11
C GLU A 239 -11.75 19.65 3.51
N VAL A 240 -10.43 19.50 3.61
CA VAL A 240 -9.68 19.20 4.82
C VAL A 240 -8.54 20.18 4.91
N ALA A 241 -8.35 20.85 6.05
CA ALA A 241 -7.19 21.71 6.28
C ALA A 241 -7.05 22.86 5.24
N GLY A 242 -8.14 23.26 4.59
CA GLY A 242 -8.16 24.29 3.54
C GLY A 242 -7.78 23.79 2.13
N ILE A 243 -7.62 22.48 1.94
CA ILE A 243 -7.32 21.85 0.65
C ILE A 243 -8.34 20.77 0.30
N THR A 244 -8.49 20.49 -1.01
CA THR A 244 -9.28 19.36 -1.49
C THR A 244 -8.49 18.05 -1.31
N VAL A 245 -9.01 17.16 -0.47
CA VAL A 245 -8.48 15.81 -0.24
C VAL A 245 -9.45 14.78 -0.80
N TRP A 246 -8.98 13.93 -1.71
CA TRP A 246 -9.68 12.72 -2.10
C TRP A 246 -9.40 11.63 -1.07
N ALA A 247 -10.31 11.46 -0.11
CA ALA A 247 -10.16 10.46 0.93
C ALA A 247 -10.74 9.13 0.46
N PHE A 248 -10.04 8.03 0.75
CA PHE A 248 -10.50 6.67 0.54
C PHE A 248 -10.57 5.93 1.88
N ARG A 249 -11.78 5.52 2.29
CA ARG A 249 -11.99 4.79 3.54
C ARG A 249 -11.61 3.32 3.37
N ILE A 250 -10.32 3.05 3.51
CA ILE A 250 -9.71 1.72 3.44
C ILE A 250 -8.60 1.61 4.51
N SER A 251 -8.16 0.39 4.81
CA SER A 251 -7.07 0.18 5.76
C SER A 251 -6.31 -1.10 5.46
N TYR A 252 -5.01 -0.95 5.25
CA TYR A 252 -4.06 -2.07 5.17
C TYR A 252 -3.41 -2.37 6.54
N VAL A 253 -3.62 -1.50 7.53
CA VAL A 253 -3.15 -1.68 8.91
C VAL A 253 -4.23 -2.26 9.83
N GLY A 254 -5.43 -2.51 9.30
CA GLY A 254 -6.55 -3.10 10.03
C GLY A 254 -7.19 -2.22 11.10
N GLU A 255 -6.87 -0.92 11.12
CA GLU A 255 -7.56 0.08 11.95
C GLU A 255 -8.55 0.92 11.15
N GLN A 256 -9.50 1.52 11.85
CA GLN A 256 -10.34 2.60 11.34
C GLN A 256 -9.48 3.76 10.81
N GLY A 257 -9.85 4.34 9.67
CA GLY A 257 -9.17 5.50 9.10
C GLY A 257 -9.32 5.62 7.59
N PHE A 258 -8.37 6.33 6.98
CA PHE A 258 -8.46 6.79 5.60
C PHE A 258 -7.08 6.83 4.94
N GLU A 259 -7.03 6.54 3.65
CA GLU A 259 -5.97 7.04 2.79
C GLU A 259 -6.39 8.42 2.26
N LEU A 260 -5.52 9.42 2.43
CA LEU A 260 -5.77 10.80 2.02
C LEU A 260 -4.90 11.08 0.80
N TYR A 261 -5.53 11.33 -0.35
CA TYR A 261 -4.85 11.67 -1.60
C TYR A 261 -5.08 13.15 -1.91
N PHE A 262 -4.02 13.87 -2.23
CA PHE A 262 -4.06 15.31 -2.47
C PHE A 262 -2.95 15.74 -3.41
N ASP A 263 -3.03 16.96 -3.92
CA ASP A 263 -1.99 17.54 -4.77
C ASP A 263 -0.65 17.59 -4.00
N PHE A 264 0.43 17.20 -4.69
CA PHE A 264 1.73 16.99 -4.06
C PHE A 264 2.21 18.24 -3.29
N ASP A 265 2.02 19.42 -3.87
CA ASP A 265 2.46 20.70 -3.31
C ASP A 265 1.70 21.10 -2.03
N SER A 266 0.51 20.52 -1.81
CA SER A 266 -0.32 20.78 -0.61
C SER A 266 0.06 19.91 0.59
N GLY A 267 0.93 18.91 0.39
CA GLY A 267 1.15 17.87 1.40
C GLY A 267 1.78 18.35 2.70
N LEU A 268 2.77 19.24 2.61
CA LEU A 268 3.50 19.68 3.79
C LEU A 268 2.61 20.39 4.82
N ASP A 269 1.68 21.22 4.35
CA ASP A 269 0.73 21.94 5.20
C ASP A 269 -0.25 20.98 5.89
N LEU A 270 -0.81 20.01 5.16
CA LEU A 270 -1.68 18.99 5.77
C LEU A 270 -0.94 18.17 6.83
N TRP A 271 0.31 17.78 6.56
CA TRP A 271 1.16 17.08 7.53
C TRP A 271 1.36 17.90 8.79
N ASP A 272 1.74 19.17 8.66
CA ASP A 272 2.01 20.05 9.81
C ASP A 272 0.74 20.29 10.64
N GLN A 273 -0.42 20.45 10.01
CA GLN A 273 -1.71 20.58 10.71
C GLN A 273 -2.10 19.31 11.46
N LEU A 274 -1.90 18.12 10.88
CA LEU A 274 -2.13 16.85 11.56
C LEU A 274 -1.14 16.64 12.72
N PHE A 275 0.13 16.96 12.51
CA PHE A 275 1.17 16.89 13.53
C PHE A 275 0.85 17.80 14.73
N ALA A 276 0.37 19.02 14.48
CA ALA A 276 -0.06 19.97 15.51
C ALA A 276 -1.25 19.46 16.35
N LEU A 277 -2.09 18.59 15.78
CA LEU A 277 -3.17 17.90 16.52
C LEU A 277 -2.69 16.68 17.33
N GLY A 278 -1.38 16.41 17.34
CA GLY A 278 -0.79 15.28 18.05
C GLY A 278 -0.88 13.96 17.28
N VAL A 279 -1.12 14.00 15.96
CA VAL A 279 -1.02 12.78 15.13
C VAL A 279 0.43 12.35 15.05
N VAL A 280 0.68 11.10 15.43
CA VAL A 280 2.03 10.56 15.50
C VAL A 280 2.50 10.14 14.08
N PRO A 281 3.66 10.59 13.60
CA PRO A 281 4.31 9.99 12.43
C PRO A 281 4.67 8.53 12.71
N ILE A 282 4.19 7.62 11.87
CA ILE A 282 4.41 6.18 11.97
C ILE A 282 5.16 5.69 10.73
N GLY A 283 6.23 4.94 10.94
CA GLY A 283 7.08 4.44 9.89
C GLY A 283 6.41 3.36 9.07
N VAL A 284 6.90 3.19 7.84
CA VAL A 284 6.32 2.24 6.89
C VAL A 284 6.55 0.77 7.31
N GLU A 285 7.45 0.51 8.25
CA GLU A 285 7.64 -0.83 8.85
C GLU A 285 6.35 -1.32 9.52
N THR A 286 5.65 -0.42 10.23
CA THR A 286 4.37 -0.71 10.87
C THR A 286 3.30 -1.03 9.82
N TYR A 287 3.27 -0.29 8.71
CA TYR A 287 2.31 -0.48 7.62
C TYR A 287 2.56 -1.76 6.82
N ALA A 288 3.78 -1.93 6.31
CA ALA A 288 4.11 -2.95 5.32
C ALA A 288 4.42 -4.32 5.92
N ASN A 289 4.75 -4.38 7.22
CA ASN A 289 5.09 -5.63 7.90
C ASN A 289 4.14 -5.92 9.06
N SER A 290 4.31 -5.30 10.23
CA SER A 290 3.66 -5.81 11.45
C SER A 290 2.12 -5.75 11.41
N ARG A 291 1.52 -4.60 11.08
CA ARG A 291 0.05 -4.45 11.11
C ARG A 291 -0.67 -5.27 10.06
N ARG A 292 -0.15 -5.27 8.83
CA ARG A 292 -0.77 -6.02 7.72
C ARG A 292 -0.67 -7.54 7.96
N LEU A 293 0.43 -8.01 8.55
CA LEU A 293 0.62 -9.43 8.89
C LEU A 293 -0.37 -9.89 9.98
N GLU A 294 -0.63 -9.09 11.01
CA GLU A 294 -1.64 -9.41 12.05
C GLU A 294 -3.06 -9.58 11.48
N LYS A 295 -3.34 -8.97 10.32
CA LYS A 295 -4.62 -9.08 9.62
C LYS A 295 -4.58 -10.12 8.49
N SER A 296 -3.47 -10.84 8.36
CA SER A 296 -3.19 -11.74 7.23
C SER A 296 -3.43 -11.07 5.88
N LEU A 297 -3.11 -9.79 5.74
CA LEU A 297 -3.18 -9.10 4.46
C LEU A 297 -1.94 -9.42 3.64
N ARG A 298 -2.17 -9.85 2.40
CA ARG A 298 -1.11 -10.30 1.49
C ARG A 298 -0.43 -9.11 0.84
N LEU A 299 0.86 -9.24 0.61
CA LEU A 299 1.72 -8.29 -0.05
C LEU A 299 2.29 -8.93 -1.32
N GLN A 300 2.10 -8.26 -2.45
CA GLN A 300 2.68 -8.71 -3.71
C GLN A 300 4.21 -8.73 -3.62
N ASN A 301 4.83 -9.73 -4.26
CA ASN A 301 6.28 -10.02 -4.24
C ASN A 301 6.82 -10.50 -2.88
N ALA A 302 5.97 -10.65 -1.85
CA ALA A 302 6.32 -11.29 -0.60
C ALA A 302 5.44 -12.53 -0.35
N ASP A 303 4.12 -12.36 -0.38
CA ASP A 303 3.15 -13.45 -0.20
C ASP A 303 2.51 -13.88 -1.52
N LEU A 304 2.49 -12.98 -2.52
CA LEU A 304 1.92 -13.24 -3.84
C LEU A 304 3.03 -13.25 -4.89
N GLU A 305 3.27 -14.42 -5.46
CA GLU A 305 4.11 -14.62 -6.62
C GLU A 305 3.26 -15.02 -7.83
N THR A 306 3.84 -14.90 -9.03
CA THR A 306 3.10 -15.17 -10.26
C THR A 306 2.76 -16.64 -10.47
N ASP A 307 3.47 -17.52 -9.79
CA ASP A 307 3.37 -18.97 -9.98
C ASP A 307 2.25 -19.57 -9.12
N PHE A 308 1.72 -18.79 -8.16
CA PHE A 308 0.59 -19.19 -7.32
C PHE A 308 -0.72 -18.63 -7.85
N ASN A 309 -1.78 -19.41 -7.63
CA ASN A 309 -3.14 -19.01 -7.96
C ASN A 309 -3.89 -18.43 -6.74
N LEU A 310 -5.05 -17.84 -6.99
CA LEU A 310 -5.85 -17.18 -5.94
C LEU A 310 -6.38 -18.13 -4.85
N TYR A 311 -6.56 -19.42 -5.14
CA TYR A 311 -6.95 -20.41 -4.12
C TYR A 311 -5.79 -20.74 -3.20
N GLU A 312 -4.60 -20.95 -3.76
CA GLU A 312 -3.37 -21.20 -3.00
C GLU A 312 -3.04 -20.01 -2.09
N ALA A 313 -3.22 -18.78 -2.58
CA ALA A 313 -3.00 -17.57 -1.79
C ALA A 313 -4.10 -17.27 -0.74
N GLY A 314 -5.22 -17.99 -0.75
CA GLY A 314 -6.37 -17.73 0.11
C GLY A 314 -7.15 -16.44 -0.25
N LEU A 315 -7.14 -16.05 -1.53
CA LEU A 315 -7.74 -14.82 -2.07
C LEU A 315 -8.85 -15.10 -3.10
N ALA A 316 -9.23 -16.36 -3.27
CA ALA A 316 -10.30 -16.76 -4.19
C ALA A 316 -11.65 -16.15 -3.78
N ARG A 317 -12.38 -15.62 -4.77
CA ARG A 317 -13.70 -15.04 -4.53
C ARG A 317 -14.77 -16.13 -4.41
N SER A 318 -15.69 -15.93 -3.47
CA SER A 318 -16.85 -16.82 -3.28
C SER A 318 -17.70 -16.91 -4.55
N VAL A 319 -17.85 -15.81 -5.28
CA VAL A 319 -18.62 -15.73 -6.53
C VAL A 319 -17.70 -15.33 -7.69
N VAL A 320 -17.74 -16.10 -8.77
CA VAL A 320 -17.09 -15.76 -10.04
C VAL A 320 -18.05 -14.89 -10.85
N LYS A 321 -17.58 -13.72 -11.30
CA LYS A 321 -18.42 -12.84 -12.11
C LYS A 321 -18.75 -13.50 -13.46
N LYS A 322 -19.95 -13.22 -14.00
CA LYS A 322 -20.38 -13.73 -15.31
C LYS A 322 -19.53 -13.19 -16.45
N ALA A 323 -19.14 -11.92 -16.38
CA ALA A 323 -18.27 -11.26 -17.35
C ALA A 323 -16.95 -12.03 -17.56
N ALA A 324 -16.42 -12.00 -18.77
CA ALA A 324 -15.11 -12.56 -19.06
C ALA A 324 -14.02 -11.73 -18.38
N PHE A 325 -12.96 -12.40 -17.94
CA PHE A 325 -11.72 -11.75 -17.49
C PHE A 325 -10.53 -12.59 -17.96
N HIS A 326 -9.36 -11.97 -18.06
CA HIS A 326 -8.13 -12.65 -18.46
C HIS A 326 -7.78 -13.76 -17.46
N GLY A 327 -7.44 -14.96 -17.95
CA GLY A 327 -7.17 -16.11 -17.08
C GLY A 327 -8.40 -16.83 -16.52
N LYS A 328 -9.63 -16.41 -16.86
CA LYS A 328 -10.86 -17.00 -16.30
C LYS A 328 -10.98 -18.51 -16.49
N SER A 329 -10.56 -19.04 -17.64
CA SER A 329 -10.63 -20.49 -17.91
C SER A 329 -9.76 -21.29 -16.92
N ALA A 330 -8.49 -20.88 -16.77
CA ALA A 330 -7.58 -21.50 -15.81
C ALA A 330 -8.05 -21.32 -14.36
N TYR A 331 -8.54 -20.14 -14.00
CA TYR A 331 -9.12 -19.88 -12.68
C TYR A 331 -10.32 -20.80 -12.37
N LEU A 332 -11.19 -21.09 -13.35
CA LEU A 332 -12.30 -22.02 -13.18
C LEU A 332 -11.84 -23.48 -13.07
N ALA A 333 -10.79 -23.86 -13.80
CA ALA A 333 -10.19 -25.19 -13.66
C ALA A 333 -9.58 -25.37 -12.26
N GLN A 334 -8.81 -24.40 -11.76
CA GLN A 334 -8.25 -24.39 -10.40
C GLN A 334 -9.34 -24.46 -9.34
N ARG A 335 -10.44 -23.72 -9.51
CA ARG A 335 -11.62 -23.77 -8.63
C ARG A 335 -12.27 -25.15 -8.56
N GLY A 336 -12.21 -25.90 -9.64
CA GLY A 336 -12.81 -27.24 -9.74
C GLY A 336 -11.97 -28.36 -9.14
N LEU A 337 -10.75 -28.06 -8.66
CA LEU A 337 -9.89 -29.04 -8.00
C LEU A 337 -10.41 -29.34 -6.59
N ASP A 338 -10.36 -30.62 -6.20
CA ASP A 338 -10.68 -31.04 -4.83
C ASP A 338 -9.69 -30.47 -3.81
N GLN A 339 -8.42 -30.34 -4.21
CA GLN A 339 -7.32 -29.76 -3.43
C GLN A 339 -6.39 -28.96 -4.34
N GLN A 340 -5.85 -27.88 -3.80
CA GLN A 340 -4.77 -27.13 -4.46
C GLN A 340 -3.41 -27.79 -4.18
N THR A 341 -2.43 -27.50 -5.02
CA THR A 341 -1.05 -28.00 -4.86
C THR A 341 -0.39 -27.44 -3.60
N SER A 342 -0.70 -26.20 -3.24
CA SER A 342 -0.15 -25.53 -2.06
C SER A 342 -1.18 -24.60 -1.41
N TYR A 343 -0.92 -24.19 -0.16
CA TYR A 343 -1.74 -23.21 0.54
C TYR A 343 -0.84 -22.28 1.34
N LEU A 344 -1.07 -20.97 1.19
CA LEU A 344 -0.42 -19.95 2.00
C LEU A 344 -0.95 -20.03 3.43
N CYS A 345 -0.03 -20.25 4.37
CA CYS A 345 -0.32 -20.39 5.79
C CYS A 345 0.29 -19.23 6.60
N THR A 346 -0.39 -18.82 7.66
CA THR A 346 0.18 -17.93 8.68
C THR A 346 0.69 -18.78 9.84
N LEU A 347 1.97 -18.61 10.17
CA LEU A 347 2.63 -19.33 11.26
C LEU A 347 2.96 -18.35 12.39
N VAL A 348 2.82 -18.82 13.64
CA VAL A 348 3.27 -18.10 14.83
C VAL A 348 4.38 -18.93 15.46
N MET A 349 5.57 -18.34 15.57
CA MET A 349 6.70 -18.95 16.26
C MET A 349 6.51 -18.75 17.77
N LEU A 350 6.36 -19.84 18.53
CA LEU A 350 6.13 -19.80 19.97
C LEU A 350 7.43 -19.71 20.79
N ALA A 351 8.52 -20.23 20.25
CA ALA A 351 9.87 -20.17 20.80
C ALA A 351 10.89 -20.14 19.66
N ASN A 352 12.02 -19.46 19.89
CA ASN A 352 13.16 -19.39 18.97
C ASN A 352 14.40 -19.96 19.67
N GLU A 353 14.30 -21.22 20.07
CA GLU A 353 15.37 -21.96 20.73
C GLU A 353 15.92 -22.98 19.73
N ASP A 354 17.23 -22.92 19.46
CA ASP A 354 17.91 -23.99 18.73
C ASP A 354 17.98 -25.25 19.60
N ALA A 355 17.78 -26.41 18.97
CA ALA A 355 17.71 -27.72 19.63
C ALA A 355 19.05 -28.21 20.21
#